data_AF-A0A0B8PC29-F1
#
_entry.id   AF-A0A0B8PC29-F1
#
_cell.length_a   1.000
_cell.length_b   1.000
_cell.length_c   1.000
_cell.angle_alpha   90.00
_cell.angle_beta   90.00
_cell.angle_gamma   90.00
#
_symmetry.space_group_name_H-M   'P 1'
#
loop_
_entity.id
_entity.type
_entity.pdbx_description
1 polymer ?
#
loop_
_entity_poly.entity_id
_entity_poly.type
_entity_poly.pdbx_seq_one_letter_code
_entity_poly.pdbx_strand_id
1 'polypeptide(L)' 'MNSVCPGWVATDMGGSGGRPVEEGAKGIIWAATLPQDGPSGGFFRDGKAIDF' A
#
# COMPACT_ATOMS: atom_id res chain seq x y z
N MET A 1 2.77 -8.38 10.98
CA MET A 1 3.07 -8.54 9.54
C MET A 1 1.80 -8.23 8.76
N ASN A 2 1.83 -7.42 7.71
CA ASN A 2 0.66 -7.05 6.90
C ASN A 2 0.97 -7.19 5.40
N SER A 3 -0.08 -7.37 4.60
CA SER A 3 -0.02 -7.30 3.14
C SER A 3 -0.54 -5.94 2.67
N VAL A 4 0.11 -5.33 1.69
CA VAL A 4 -0.27 -3.99 1.20
C VAL A 4 -0.36 -3.99 -0.32
N CYS A 5 -1.46 -3.47 -0.86
CA CYS A 5 -1.62 -3.24 -2.28
C CYS A 5 -1.30 -1.77 -2.61
N PRO A 6 -0.33 -1.49 -3.49
CA PRO A 6 -0.01 -0.13 -3.92
C PRO A 6 -1.05 0.43 -4.93
N GLY A 7 -1.98 -0.40 -5.40
CA GLY A 7 -2.84 -0.10 -6.53
C GLY A 7 -2.10 -0.24 -7.86
N TRP A 8 -2.64 0.37 -8.91
CA TRP A 8 -1.97 0.46 -10.21
C TRP A 8 -1.08 1.71 -10.23
N VAL A 9 0.24 1.52 -10.26
CA VAL A 9 1.25 2.58 -10.13
C VAL A 9 2.02 2.78 -11.43
N ALA A 10 2.30 4.02 -11.79
CA ALA A 10 3.10 4.40 -12.96
C ALA A 10 4.59 4.10 -12.76
N THR A 11 4.94 2.83 -12.91
CA THR A 11 6.32 2.32 -12.93
C THR A 11 6.59 1.62 -14.26
N ASP A 12 7.81 1.15 -14.49
CA ASP A 12 8.14 0.31 -15.65
C ASP A 12 7.22 -0.92 -15.78
N MET A 13 6.82 -1.51 -14.64
CA MET A 13 5.88 -2.65 -14.61
C MET A 13 4.42 -2.23 -14.85
N GLY A 14 4.03 -1.04 -14.41
CA GLY A 14 2.64 -0.56 -14.48
C GLY A 14 2.31 0.28 -15.71
N GLY A 15 3.30 0.81 -16.43
CA GLY A 15 3.08 1.72 -17.56
C GLY A 15 2.55 3.10 -17.15
N SER A 16 2.34 3.98 -18.12
CA SER A 16 2.07 5.41 -17.87
C SER A 16 0.66 5.75 -17.37
N GLY A 17 -0.26 4.78 -17.33
CA GLY A 17 -1.65 4.99 -16.92
C GLY A 17 -1.91 4.86 -15.41
N GLY A 18 -0.93 4.34 -14.66
CA GLY A 18 -1.03 4.20 -13.21
C GLY A 18 -0.93 5.54 -12.48
N ARG A 19 -1.24 5.52 -11.19
CA ARG A 19 -1.06 6.68 -10.30
C ARG A 19 0.44 6.97 -10.05
N PRO A 20 0.81 8.18 -9.58
CA PRO A 20 2.19 8.50 -9.24
C PRO A 20 2.80 7.55 -8.20
N VAL A 21 4.11 7.33 -8.28
CA VAL A 21 4.86 6.44 -7.36
C VAL A 21 4.71 6.90 -5.92
N GLU A 22 4.77 8.21 -5.69
CA GLU A 22 4.63 8.83 -4.38
C GLU A 22 3.28 8.49 -3.75
N GLU A 23 2.23 8.37 -4.56
CA GLU A 23 0.93 7.98 -4.06
C GLU A 23 0.84 6.48 -3.75
N GLY A 24 1.34 5.61 -4.63
CA GLY A 24 1.38 4.17 -4.39
C GLY A 24 2.22 3.79 -3.15
N ALA A 25 3.26 4.56 -2.86
CA ALA A 25 4.15 4.34 -1.72
C ALA A 25 3.50 4.71 -0.37
N LYS A 26 2.51 5.61 -0.31
CA LYS A 26 1.91 6.09 0.96
C LYS A 26 1.39 4.95 1.83
N GLY A 27 0.65 4.01 1.24
CA GLY A 27 0.11 2.86 1.98
C GLY A 27 1.20 1.93 2.51
N ILE A 28 2.30 1.78 1.77
CA ILE A 28 3.44 0.94 2.16
C ILE A 28 4.20 1.60 3.30
N ILE A 29 4.49 2.90 3.18
CA ILE A 29 5.17 3.69 4.22
C ILE A 29 4.33 3.65 5.50
N TRP A 30 3.03 3.91 5.41
CA TRP A 30 2.12 3.81 6.55
C TRP A 30 2.25 2.46 7.28
N ALA A 31 2.20 1.34 6.54
CA ALA A 31 2.31 0.01 7.12
C ALA A 31 3.70 -0.26 7.73
N ALA A 32 4.76 0.27 7.12
CA ALA A 32 6.14 0.15 7.62
C ALA A 32 6.39 1.01 8.88
N THR A 33 5.62 2.08 9.07
CA THR A 33 5.75 2.99 10.22
C THR A 33 4.69 2.78 11.29
N LEU A 34 3.97 1.66 11.27
CA LEU A 34 2.98 1.36 12.31
C LEU A 34 3.65 1.20 13.68
N PRO A 35 2.99 1.64 14.77
CA PRO A 35 3.45 1.36 16.12
C PRO A 35 3.36 -0.14 16.41
N GLN A 36 3.98 -0.59 17.50
CA GLN A 36 4.07 -2.00 17.86
C GLN A 36 2.71 -2.67 18.11
N ASP A 37 1.72 -1.88 18.54
CA ASP A 37 0.32 -2.25 18.73
C ASP A 37 -0.55 -2.02 17.48
N GLY A 38 0.07 -1.69 16.33
CA GLY A 38 -0.60 -1.56 15.06
C GLY A 38 -1.19 -2.87 14.53
N PRO A 39 -2.04 -2.79 13.49
CA PRO A 39 -2.70 -3.96 12.93
C PRO A 39 -1.68 -5.00 12.44
N SER A 40 -2.05 -6.27 12.54
CA SER A 40 -1.28 -7.39 12.00
C SER A 40 -2.22 -8.42 11.37
N GLY A 41 -1.77 -9.02 10.26
CA GLY A 41 -2.48 -10.05 9.52
C GLY A 41 -3.51 -9.53 8.51
N GLY A 42 -3.56 -8.21 8.28
CA GLY A 42 -4.54 -7.61 7.36
C GLY A 42 -4.01 -7.39 5.94
N PHE A 43 -4.95 -7.14 5.02
CA PHE A 43 -4.69 -6.67 3.67
C PHE A 43 -5.18 -5.23 3.52
N PHE A 44 -4.29 -4.33 3.09
CA PHE A 44 -4.56 -2.89 3.09
C PHE A 44 -4.29 -2.24 1.73
N ARG A 45 -5.07 -1.21 1.41
CA ARG A 45 -4.79 -0.26 0.32
C ARG A 45 -5.05 1.15 0.84
N ASP A 46 -4.10 2.05 0.64
CA ASP A 46 -4.19 3.45 1.11
C ASP A 46 -4.54 3.59 2.61
N GLY A 47 -3.99 2.70 3.46
CA GLY A 47 -4.24 2.69 4.91
C GLY A 47 -5.60 2.16 5.33
N LYS A 48 -6.41 1.64 4.39
CA LYS A 48 -7.72 1.06 4.64
C LYS A 48 -7.67 -0.45 4.46
N ALA A 49 -8.29 -1.19 5.37
CA ALA A 49 -8.47 -2.62 5.22
C ALA A 49 -9.41 -2.89 4.05
N ILE A 50 -9.10 -3.92 3.26
CA ILE A 50 -9.93 -4.39 2.14
C ILE A 50 -10.13 -5.90 2.25
N ASP A 51 -11.30 -6.38 1.85
CA ASP A 51 -11.64 -7.81 1.89
C ASP A 51 -10.89 -8.59 0.81
N PHE A 52 -10.55 -9.84 1.11
CA PHE A 52 -9.82 -10.77 0.23
C PHE A 52 -10.36 -12.20 0.34
#